data_AF-A0A7W1D3Q2-F1
#
_entry.id   AF-A0A7W1D3Q2-F1
#
_cell.length_a   1.000
_cell.length_b   1.000
_cell.length_c   1.000
_cell.angle_alpha   90.00
_cell.angle_beta   90.00
_cell.angle_gamma   90.00
#
_symmetry.space_group_name_H-M   'P 1'
#
loop_
_entity.id
_entity.type
_entity.pdbx_description
1 polymer ?
#
loop_
_entity_poly.entity_id
_entity_poly.type
_entity_poly.pdbx_seq_one_letter_code
_entity_poly.pdbx_strand_id
1 'polypeptide(L)' 'TRKEDDVSPSAGVVCLAKPGDEVEEGQPVLELHTEDHGLFDHALEALAGAVEIGAEPPEPRPMILERIRA' A
#
# COMPACT_ATOMS: atom_id res chain seq x y z
N THR A 1 -1.11 14.35 13.49
CA THR A 1 -0.09 15.12 12.76
C THR A 1 -0.57 16.55 12.57
N ARG A 2 0.30 17.52 12.84
CA ARG A 2 0.15 18.94 12.51
C ARG A 2 0.99 19.26 11.27
N LYS A 3 0.80 20.44 10.70
CA LYS A 3 1.51 20.86 9.48
C LYS A 3 3.02 20.96 9.71
N GLU A 4 3.40 21.37 10.91
CA GLU A 4 4.77 21.63 11.34
C GLU A 4 5.49 20.40 11.92
N ASP A 5 4.83 19.25 12.03
CA ASP A 5 5.48 18.02 12.51
C ASP A 5 6.52 17.55 11.50
N ASP A 6 7.71 17.18 11.98
CA ASP A 6 8.78 16.65 11.14
C ASP A 6 8.34 15.35 10.44
N VAL A 7 8.71 15.23 9.16
CA VAL A 7 8.43 14.05 8.34
C VAL A 7 9.72 13.27 8.14
N SER A 8 9.69 11.97 8.46
CA SER A 8 10.80 11.08 8.15
C SER A 8 10.84 10.82 6.63
N PRO A 9 11.95 11.15 5.93
CA PRO A 9 12.07 10.94 4.49
C PRO A 9 12.36 9.49 4.10
N SER A 10 12.78 8.66 5.06
CA SER A 10 13.08 7.23 4.88
C SER A 10 11.86 6.34 5.16
N ALA A 11 10.84 6.86 5.83
CA ALA A 11 9.63 6.13 6.12
C ALA A 11 8.75 5.97 4.87
N GLY A 12 8.17 4.78 4.68
CA GLY A 12 7.32 4.52 3.52
C GLY A 12 6.87 3.07 3.40
N VAL A 13 6.12 2.79 2.33
CA VAL A 13 5.64 1.44 1.99
C VAL A 13 5.92 1.18 0.51
N VAL A 14 6.52 0.04 0.20
CA VAL A 14 6.71 -0.45 -1.17
C VAL A 14 5.67 -1.53 -1.44
N CYS A 15 4.82 -1.30 -2.44
CA CYS A 15 3.89 -2.33 -2.93
C CYS A 15 4.63 -3.29 -3.88
N LEU A 16 4.95 -4.48 -3.38
CA LEU A 16 5.67 -5.54 -4.09
C LEU A 16 4.77 -6.30 -5.07
N ALA A 17 3.46 -6.36 -4.78
CA ALA A 17 2.43 -6.88 -5.67
C ALA A 17 1.41 -5.78 -6.02
N LYS A 18 0.78 -5.92 -7.18
CA LYS A 18 -0.28 -5.04 -7.68
C LYS A 18 -1.61 -5.80 -7.76
N PRO A 19 -2.76 -5.10 -7.79
CA PRO A 19 -4.04 -5.74 -8.02
C PRO A 19 -4.04 -6.54 -9.32
N GLY A 20 -4.37 -7.84 -9.23
CA GLY A 20 -4.35 -8.78 -10.34
C GLY A 20 -3.09 -9.63 -10.45
N ASP A 21 -2.03 -9.34 -9.68
CA ASP A 21 -0.88 -10.23 -9.60
C ASP A 21 -1.23 -11.49 -8.79
N GLU A 22 -0.76 -12.64 -9.26
CA GLU A 22 -0.81 -13.89 -8.48
C GLU A 22 0.25 -13.84 -7.37
N VAL A 23 -0.11 -14.33 -6.19
CA VAL A 23 0.77 -14.38 -5.02
C VAL A 23 0.65 -15.73 -4.31
N GLU A 24 1.75 -16.18 -3.70
CA GLU A 24 1.80 -17.42 -2.93
C GLU A 24 1.75 -17.17 -1.42
N GLU A 25 1.39 -18.20 -0.64
CA GLU A 25 1.44 -18.12 0.81
C GLU A 25 2.86 -17.81 1.30
N GLY A 26 2.98 -16.81 2.18
CA GLY A 26 4.27 -16.33 2.70
C GLY A 26 5.01 -15.36 1.78
N GLN A 27 4.52 -15.11 0.56
CA GLN A 27 5.06 -14.07 -0.31
C GLN A 27 4.71 -12.68 0.24
N PRO A 28 5.69 -11.78 0.43
CA PRO A 28 5.41 -10.42 0.89
C PRO A 28 4.75 -9.60 -0.22
N VAL A 29 3.68 -8.88 0.13
CA VAL A 29 2.95 -7.97 -0.77
C VAL A 29 3.24 -6.49 -0.52
N LEU A 30 3.63 -6.16 0.71
CA LEU A 30 4.04 -4.83 1.15
C LEU A 30 5.36 -4.96 1.90
N GLU A 31 6.26 -4.01 1.68
CA GLU A 31 7.48 -3.82 2.47
C GLU A 31 7.41 -2.46 3.15
N LEU A 32 7.58 -2.42 4.48
CA LEU A 32 7.45 -1.21 5.29
C LEU A 32 8.84 -0.73 5.72
N HIS A 33 9.12 0.56 5.51
CA HIS A 33 10.35 1.22 5.91
C HIS A 33 10.07 2.25 7.00
N THR A 34 10.92 2.29 8.02
CA THR A 34 10.91 3.28 9.09
C THR A 34 12.26 3.25 9.82
N GLU A 35 12.66 4.37 10.39
CA GLU A 35 13.79 4.45 11.33
C GLU A 35 13.40 4.09 12.77
N ASP A 36 12.10 4.13 13.07
CA ASP A 36 11.53 3.79 14.37
C ASP A 36 10.70 2.51 14.27
N HIS A 37 11.27 1.41 14.78
CA HIS A 37 10.62 0.11 14.81
C HIS A 37 9.37 0.06 15.70
N GLY A 38 9.22 0.99 16.66
CA GLY A 38 8.04 1.06 17.53
C GLY A 38 6.75 1.44 16.79
N LEU A 39 6.86 1.93 15.55
CA LEU A 39 5.72 2.33 14.73
C LEU A 39 5.07 1.17 13.96
N PHE A 40 5.69 -0.01 13.91
CA PHE A 40 5.19 -1.12 13.10
C PHE A 40 3.83 -1.63 13.58
N ASP A 41 3.60 -1.75 14.88
CA ASP A 41 2.32 -2.24 15.40
C ASP A 41 1.15 -1.35 14.95
N HIS A 42 1.31 -0.03 15.08
CA HIS A 42 0.32 0.94 14.60
C HIS A 42 0.18 0.91 13.06
N ALA A 43 1.29 0.75 12.33
CA ALA A 43 1.25 0.64 10.87
C ALA A 43 0.48 -0.61 10.41
N LEU A 44 0.67 -1.74 11.08
CA LEU A 44 -0.06 -2.98 10.81
C LEU A 44 -1.55 -2.84 11.13
N GLU A 45 -1.91 -2.17 12.23
CA GLU A 45 -3.31 -1.86 12.55
C GLU A 45 -3.96 -1.00 11.47
N ALA A 46 -3.26 0.03 10.98
CA ALA A 46 -3.76 0.89 9.91
C ALA A 46 -3.89 0.17 8.56
N LEU A 47 -3.08 -0.88 8.32
CA LEU A 47 -3.11 -1.70 7.10
C LEU A 47 -4.12 -2.86 7.19
N ALA A 48 -4.78 -3.07 8.33
CA ALA A 48 -5.77 -4.13 8.48
C ALA A 48 -6.88 -3.96 7.44
N GLY A 49 -7.03 -4.96 6.55
CA GLY A 49 -8.01 -4.93 5.46
C GLY A 49 -7.63 -4.08 4.24
N ALA A 50 -6.40 -3.56 4.16
CA ALA A 50 -5.93 -2.79 3.01
C ALA A 50 -5.65 -3.65 1.76
N VAL A 51 -5.53 -4.97 1.93
CA VAL A 51 -5.28 -5.94 0.85
C VAL A 51 -6.32 -7.04 0.90
N GLU A 52 -6.89 -7.38 -0.25
CA GLU A 52 -7.80 -8.51 -0.44
C GLU A 52 -7.14 -9.50 -1.41
N ILE A 53 -7.18 -10.80 -1.07
CA ILE A 53 -6.67 -11.88 -1.92
C ILE A 53 -7.87 -12.74 -2.32
N GLY A 54 -8.11 -12.85 -3.63
CA GLY A 54 -9.20 -13.62 -4.22
C GLY A 54 -8.70 -14.70 -5.18
N ALA A 55 -9.58 -15.63 -5.55
CA ALA A 55 -9.27 -16.71 -6.48
C ALA A 55 -9.17 -16.24 -7.94
N GLU A 56 -9.79 -15.12 -8.27
CA GLU A 56 -9.79 -14.55 -9.62
C GLU A 56 -9.23 -13.12 -9.59
N PRO A 57 -8.54 -12.68 -10.65
CA PRO A 57 -8.10 -11.29 -10.77
C PRO A 57 -9.30 -10.34 -10.73
N PRO A 58 -9.20 -9.17 -10.06
CA PRO A 58 -10.26 -8.18 -10.06
C PRO A 58 -10.44 -7.57 -11.46
N GLU A 59 -11.61 -6.96 -11.69
CA GLU A 59 -11.82 -6.20 -12.93
C GLU A 59 -10.77 -5.09 -13.09
N PRO A 60 -10.07 -5.01 -14.24
CA PRO A 60 -9.07 -3.97 -14.47
C PRO A 60 -9.69 -2.57 -14.40
N ARG A 61 -9.13 -1.71 -13.55
CA ARG A 61 -9.52 -0.30 -13.47
C ARG A 61 -8.58 0.57 -14.29
N PRO A 62 -9.10 1.46 -15.16
CA PRO A 62 -8.26 2.34 -15.95
C PRO A 62 -7.56 3.37 -15.05
N MET A 63 -6.25 3.56 -15.25
CA MET A 63 -5.46 4.56 -14.52
C MET A 63 -5.89 5.99 -14.85
N ILE A 64 -6.37 6.22 -16.07
CA ILE A 64 -6.92 7.49 -16.53
C ILE A 64 -8.40 7.26 -16.82
N LEU A 65 -9.28 7.87 -16.02
CA LEU A 65 -10.73 7.71 -16.18
C LEU A 65 -11.26 8.50 -17.38
N GLU A 66 -10.89 9.78 -17.47
CA GLU A 66 -11.38 10.68 -18.51
C GLU A 66 -10.37 11.81 -18.75
N ARG A 67 -10.39 12.38 -19.96
CA ARG A 67 -9.74 13.66 -20.27
C ARG A 67 -10.78 14.66 -20.75
N ILE A 68 -11.06 15.66 -19.90
CA ILE A 68 -12.05 16.72 -20.19
C ILE A 68 -11.41 17.80 -21.07
N ARG A 69 -12.11 18.23 -22.12
CA ARG A 69 -11.73 19.33 -23.03
C ARG A 69 -12.93 20.25 -23.25
N ALA A 70 -12.64 21.51 -23.58
CA ALA A 70 -13.63 22.55 -23.86
C ALA A 70 -14.35 22.33 -25.21
#